data_AF-A0A5C6CK82-F1
#
_entry.id   AF-A0A5C6CK82-F1
#
_cell.length_a   1.000
_cell.length_b   1.000
_cell.length_c   1.000
_cell.angle_alpha   90.00
_cell.angle_beta   90.00
_cell.angle_gamma   90.00
#
_symmetry.space_group_name_H-M   'P 1'
#
loop_
_entity.id
_entity.type
_entity.pdbx_description
1 polymer ?
#
loop_
_entity_poly.entity_id
_entity_poly.type
_entity_poly.pdbx_seq_one_letter_code
_entity_poly.pdbx_strand_id
1 'polypeptide(L)'
;MKRVLIAVCALSIASMLAPSVAEAGLLGCKKKDNCCVVETACEPACAPAPVCEPAPVCAPAPVCAPAPACEPAPAPVCCKPAPVCCPAPPVKVTWCVINPRTCCPIEVSACVPAECAGQVPCLVGTRKGHFGRCVLTYKFECCNHCVDVVITKHGRTIVRN
;
A
#
# COMPACT_ATOMS: atom_id res chain seq x y z
N MET A 1 -27.80 35.61 -41.29
CA MET A 1 -27.39 34.19 -41.13
C MET A 1 -26.00 33.98 -40.50
N LYS A 2 -25.17 35.02 -40.25
CA LYS A 2 -23.84 34.88 -39.63
C LYS A 2 -23.81 34.83 -38.09
N ARG A 3 -24.91 35.16 -37.40
CA ARG A 3 -24.98 35.20 -35.93
C ARG A 3 -25.35 33.86 -35.27
N VAL A 4 -25.88 32.92 -36.05
CA VAL A 4 -26.27 31.59 -35.54
C VAL A 4 -25.05 30.65 -35.43
N LEU A 5 -24.02 30.84 -36.25
CA LEU A 5 -22.85 29.97 -36.27
C LEU A 5 -21.93 30.14 -35.03
N ILE A 6 -21.90 31.32 -34.42
CA ILE A 6 -21.04 31.60 -33.26
C ILE A 6 -21.58 30.94 -31.98
N ALA A 7 -22.91 30.77 -31.87
CA ALA A 7 -23.53 30.13 -30.72
C ALA A 7 -23.28 28.61 -30.67
N VAL A 8 -23.12 27.95 -31.82
CA VAL A 8 -22.91 26.49 -31.87
C VAL A 8 -21.46 26.12 -31.53
N CYS A 9 -20.48 26.97 -31.88
CA CYS A 9 -19.08 26.74 -31.50
C CYS A 9 -18.82 26.85 -29.99
N ALA A 10 -19.54 27.71 -29.28
CA ALA A 10 -19.36 27.86 -27.83
C ALA A 10 -19.88 26.64 -27.03
N LEU A 11 -20.88 25.90 -27.53
CA LEU A 11 -21.39 24.70 -26.86
C LEU A 11 -20.46 23.49 -27.00
N SER A 12 -19.55 23.46 -27.98
CA SER A 12 -18.73 22.27 -28.25
C SER A 12 -17.48 22.15 -27.37
N ILE A 13 -17.00 23.25 -26.77
CA ILE A 13 -15.75 23.26 -25.98
C ILE A 13 -16.02 23.04 -24.48
N ALA A 14 -17.27 23.14 -24.03
CA ALA A 14 -17.64 22.93 -22.63
C ALA A 14 -17.63 21.46 -22.17
N SER A 15 -17.44 20.48 -23.08
CA SER A 15 -17.54 19.05 -22.75
C SER A 15 -16.21 18.34 -22.42
N MET A 16 -15.05 19.02 -22.49
CA MET A 16 -13.75 18.35 -22.28
C MET A 16 -13.05 18.64 -20.95
N LEU A 17 -13.67 19.42 -20.06
CA LEU A 17 -13.12 19.74 -18.73
C LEU A 17 -14.11 19.37 -17.63
N ALA A 18 -14.66 18.16 -17.68
CA ALA A 18 -15.12 17.50 -16.47
C ALA A 18 -13.91 16.75 -15.90
N PRO A 19 -13.30 17.18 -14.78
CA PRO A 19 -12.46 16.28 -14.04
C PRO A 19 -13.33 15.07 -13.69
N SER A 20 -12.93 13.89 -14.17
CA SER A 20 -13.46 12.62 -13.69
C SER A 20 -12.98 12.44 -12.24
N VAL A 21 -13.48 13.28 -11.34
CA VAL A 21 -13.71 12.88 -9.96
C VAL A 21 -14.81 11.85 -10.09
N ALA A 22 -14.39 10.59 -10.25
CA ALA A 22 -15.24 9.50 -9.85
C ALA A 22 -15.48 9.74 -8.35
N GLU A 23 -16.54 10.48 -8.06
CA GLU A 23 -17.31 10.31 -6.84
C GLU A 23 -17.67 8.82 -6.81
N ALA A 24 -16.76 8.04 -6.24
CA ALA A 24 -17.13 6.81 -5.59
C ALA A 24 -18.17 7.25 -4.57
N GLY A 25 -19.44 7.15 -4.98
CA GLY A 25 -20.57 7.36 -4.13
C GLY A 25 -20.35 6.50 -2.89
N LEU A 26 -19.89 7.16 -1.83
CA LEU A 26 -20.17 6.79 -0.46
C LEU A 26 -21.68 6.79 -0.40
N LEU A 27 -22.28 5.66 -0.80
CA LEU A 27 -23.66 5.33 -0.48
C LEU A 27 -23.75 5.58 1.02
N GLY A 28 -24.53 6.59 1.39
CA GLY A 28 -24.77 6.91 2.78
C GLY A 28 -25.06 5.62 3.53
N CYS A 29 -24.17 5.26 4.46
CA CYS A 29 -24.52 4.43 5.60
C CYS A 29 -25.71 5.19 6.22
N LYS A 30 -26.95 4.80 5.84
CA LYS A 30 -28.17 5.39 6.39
C LYS A 30 -28.04 5.25 7.89
N LYS A 31 -27.83 6.40 8.51
CA LYS A 31 -27.70 6.66 9.93
C LYS A 31 -28.70 5.80 10.71
N LYS A 32 -28.25 4.61 11.11
CA LYS A 32 -28.78 3.85 12.23
C LYS A 32 -27.78 4.16 13.30
N ASP A 33 -28.15 5.06 14.21
CA ASP A 33 -27.31 5.80 15.16
C ASP A 33 -26.55 4.93 16.19
N ASN A 34 -26.13 3.71 15.84
CA ASN A 34 -25.44 2.81 16.76
C ASN A 34 -24.44 1.84 16.11
N CYS A 35 -24.03 2.07 14.86
CA CYS A 35 -22.88 1.38 14.29
C CYS A 35 -21.66 2.28 14.40
N CYS A 36 -20.95 2.14 15.53
CA CYS A 36 -19.61 2.66 15.74
C CYS A 36 -19.50 4.17 15.91
N VAL A 37 -19.97 4.69 17.07
CA VAL A 37 -19.15 5.68 17.78
C VAL A 37 -17.91 4.93 18.29
N VAL A 38 -17.04 4.53 17.37
CA VAL A 38 -15.65 4.19 17.72
C VAL A 38 -14.94 5.51 17.49
N GLU A 39 -15.06 6.36 18.50
CA GLU A 39 -14.09 7.41 18.76
C GLU A 39 -12.70 6.75 18.63
N THR A 40 -12.02 7.07 17.54
CA THR A 40 -10.56 7.11 17.45
C THR A 40 -9.82 6.06 18.29
N ALA A 41 -9.85 4.80 17.86
CA ALA A 41 -8.95 3.77 18.39
C ALA A 41 -8.60 2.73 17.31
N CYS A 42 -8.24 3.24 16.13
CA CYS A 42 -7.23 2.58 15.31
C CYS A 42 -6.00 3.50 15.22
N GLU A 43 -5.75 4.27 16.27
CA GLU A 43 -4.36 4.44 16.66
C GLU A 43 -3.88 3.03 17.00
N PRO A 44 -2.83 2.47 16.36
CA PRO A 44 -1.99 1.59 17.17
C PRO A 44 -1.72 2.40 18.43
N ALA A 45 -1.98 1.86 19.61
CA ALA A 45 -1.39 2.43 20.80
C ALA A 45 0.12 2.33 20.59
N CYS A 46 0.68 3.33 19.91
CA CYS A 46 2.02 3.79 20.09
C CYS A 46 2.04 4.15 21.57
N ALA A 47 2.37 3.15 22.40
CA ALA A 47 3.09 3.42 23.63
C ALA A 47 4.08 4.55 23.28
N PRO A 48 4.12 5.63 24.09
CA PRO A 48 5.03 6.74 23.83
C PRO A 48 6.38 6.13 23.47
N ALA A 49 6.83 6.39 22.24
CA ALA A 49 8.09 5.84 21.76
C ALA A 49 9.11 6.11 22.86
N PRO A 50 9.81 5.08 23.40
CA PRO A 50 10.85 5.32 24.37
C PRO A 50 11.76 6.35 23.73
N VAL A 51 11.91 7.50 24.38
CA VAL A 51 12.85 8.55 23.98
C VAL A 51 14.17 7.82 23.77
N CYS A 52 14.59 7.69 22.51
CA CYS A 52 15.85 7.05 22.20
C CYS A 52 16.91 7.88 22.90
N GLU A 53 17.56 7.27 23.89
CA GLU A 53 18.82 7.79 24.41
C GLU A 53 19.74 8.09 23.23
N PRO A 54 20.43 9.24 23.23
CA PRO A 54 21.35 9.59 22.17
C PRO A 54 22.36 8.46 21.98
N ALA A 55 22.39 7.91 20.77
CA ALA A 55 23.31 6.83 20.44
C ALA A 55 24.74 7.25 20.76
N PRO A 56 25.56 6.39 21.40
CA PRO A 56 26.95 6.68 21.67
C PRO A 56 27.66 6.96 20.35
N VAL A 57 28.26 8.15 20.27
CA VAL A 57 29.10 8.59 19.15
C VAL A 57 30.16 7.51 18.93
N CYS A 58 30.12 6.85 17.77
CA CYS A 58 31.13 5.87 17.41
C CYS A 58 32.50 6.55 17.39
N ALA A 59 33.43 6.00 18.17
CA ALA A 59 34.82 6.40 18.16
C ALA A 59 35.39 6.31 16.73
N PRO A 60 36.27 7.26 16.34
CA PRO A 60 36.86 7.27 15.00
C PRO A 60 37.58 5.95 14.70
N ALA A 61 37.30 5.40 13.52
CA ALA A 61 37.89 4.16 13.05
C ALA A 61 39.44 4.29 12.99
N PRO A 62 40.18 3.27 13.45
CA PRO A 62 41.63 3.26 13.32
C PRO A 62 42.02 3.25 11.83
N VAL A 63 42.87 4.19 11.46
CA VAL A 63 43.46 4.31 10.12
C VAL A 63 44.26 3.05 9.84
N CYS A 64 43.87 2.29 8.82
CA CYS A 64 44.58 1.09 8.39
C CYS A 64 46.01 1.46 7.96
N ALA A 65 46.99 0.78 8.55
CA ALA A 65 48.37 0.84 8.11
C ALA A 65 48.51 0.36 6.65
N PRO A 66 49.45 0.92 5.87
CA PRO A 66 49.66 0.55 4.48
C PRO A 66 50.01 -0.93 4.34
N ALA A 67 49.27 -1.62 3.47
CA ALA A 67 49.45 -3.04 3.18
C ALA A 67 50.79 -3.29 2.46
N PRO A 68 51.56 -4.33 2.84
CA PRO A 68 52.74 -4.77 2.10
C PRO A 68 52.35 -5.33 0.72
N ALA A 69 53.17 -5.00 -0.29
CA ALA A 69 53.00 -5.44 -1.68
C ALA A 69 53.03 -6.97 -1.76
N CYS A 70 51.96 -7.56 -2.31
CA CYS A 70 51.86 -9.01 -2.51
C CYS A 70 52.56 -9.46 -3.81
N GLU A 71 53.22 -10.60 -3.67
CA GLU A 71 53.91 -11.43 -4.66
C GLU A 71 53.01 -11.97 -5.80
N PRO A 72 53.61 -12.55 -6.87
CA PRO A 72 52.93 -12.91 -8.12
C PRO A 72 51.83 -13.98 -7.98
N ALA A 73 50.75 -13.77 -8.72
CA ALA A 73 49.50 -14.52 -8.65
C ALA A 73 49.59 -15.99 -9.14
N PRO A 74 49.05 -16.96 -8.38
CA PRO A 74 48.78 -18.33 -8.84
C PRO A 74 47.60 -18.43 -9.82
N ALA A 75 47.65 -19.46 -10.66
CA ALA A 75 46.74 -19.82 -11.76
C ALA A 75 45.23 -19.82 -11.43
N PRO A 76 44.33 -19.62 -12.43
CA PRO A 76 42.91 -19.38 -12.23
C PRO A 76 42.20 -20.62 -11.67
N VAL A 77 41.87 -20.55 -10.38
CA VAL A 77 41.04 -21.55 -9.70
C VAL A 77 39.60 -21.38 -10.17
N CYS A 78 39.01 -22.48 -10.63
CA CYS A 78 37.63 -22.59 -11.10
C CYS A 78 36.65 -21.94 -10.09
N CYS A 79 36.09 -20.79 -10.45
CA CYS A 79 35.19 -20.01 -9.60
C CYS A 79 33.96 -20.85 -9.24
N LYS A 80 33.80 -21.15 -7.94
CA LYS A 80 32.55 -21.70 -7.38
C LYS A 80 31.42 -20.73 -7.75
N PRO A 81 30.29 -21.19 -8.34
CA PRO A 81 29.20 -20.30 -8.74
C PRO A 81 28.79 -19.42 -7.56
N ALA A 82 28.76 -18.10 -7.78
CA ALA A 82 28.31 -17.17 -6.77
C ALA A 82 26.93 -17.60 -6.26
N PRO A 83 26.69 -17.60 -4.94
CA PRO A 83 25.41 -18.00 -4.38
C PRO A 83 24.31 -17.17 -5.03
N VAL A 84 23.43 -17.85 -5.77
CA VAL A 84 22.25 -17.23 -6.38
C VAL A 84 21.45 -16.61 -5.24
N CYS A 85 21.31 -15.29 -5.28
CA CYS A 85 20.58 -14.53 -4.27
C CYS A 85 19.10 -14.93 -4.37
N CYS A 86 18.65 -15.84 -3.50
CA CYS A 86 17.24 -16.21 -3.43
C CYS A 86 16.41 -14.97 -3.10
N PRO A 87 15.28 -14.72 -3.79
CA PRO A 87 14.40 -13.62 -3.42
C PRO A 87 13.97 -13.80 -1.96
N ALA A 88 13.96 -12.70 -1.22
CA ALA A 88 13.56 -12.71 0.20
C ALA A 88 12.16 -13.32 0.36
N PRO A 89 11.92 -14.12 1.41
CA PRO A 89 10.63 -14.77 1.61
C PRO A 89 9.52 -13.72 1.79
N PRO A 90 8.27 -14.01 1.35
CA PRO A 90 7.15 -13.11 1.54
C PRO A 90 6.88 -12.83 3.02
N VAL A 91 6.53 -11.58 3.34
CA VAL A 91 6.24 -11.13 4.71
C VAL A 91 4.73 -10.97 4.88
N LYS A 92 4.19 -11.40 6.02
CA LYS A 92 2.77 -11.22 6.35
C LYS A 92 2.55 -9.81 6.91
N VAL A 93 1.74 -9.00 6.23
CA VAL A 93 1.37 -7.66 6.67
C VAL A 93 -0.11 -7.66 7.07
N THR A 94 -0.41 -7.06 8.21
CA THR A 94 -1.76 -6.89 8.77
C THR A 94 -2.17 -5.43 8.71
N TRP A 95 -3.39 -5.14 8.24
CA TRP A 95 -3.97 -3.80 8.26
C TRP A 95 -5.48 -3.83 8.48
N CYS A 96 -6.04 -2.70 8.90
CA CYS A 96 -7.48 -2.56 9.10
C CYS A 96 -8.19 -2.12 7.82
N VAL A 97 -9.30 -2.77 7.52
CA VAL A 97 -10.15 -2.48 6.36
C VAL A 97 -11.55 -2.11 6.86
N ILE A 98 -12.07 -0.97 6.40
CA ILE A 98 -13.45 -0.57 6.71
C ILE A 98 -14.42 -1.31 5.79
N ASN A 99 -15.34 -2.07 6.38
CA ASN A 99 -16.38 -2.73 5.60
C ASN A 99 -17.44 -1.69 5.17
N PRO A 100 -17.67 -1.49 3.87
CA PRO A 100 -18.61 -0.46 3.39
C PRO A 100 -20.07 -0.76 3.72
N ARG A 101 -20.41 -1.99 4.13
CA ARG A 101 -21.77 -2.37 4.53
C ARG A 101 -22.04 -2.21 6.01
N THR A 102 -21.08 -2.60 6.85
CA THR A 102 -21.25 -2.57 8.30
C THR A 102 -20.64 -1.33 8.93
N CYS A 103 -19.84 -0.57 8.18
CA CYS A 103 -19.09 0.58 8.68
C CYS A 103 -18.12 0.18 9.84
N CYS A 104 -17.84 -1.13 10.04
CA CYS A 104 -16.93 -1.65 11.07
C CYS A 104 -15.52 -1.92 10.50
N PRO A 105 -14.44 -1.68 11.28
CA PRO A 105 -13.10 -2.12 10.93
C PRO A 105 -12.97 -3.65 11.03
N ILE A 106 -12.28 -4.26 10.07
CA ILE A 106 -11.95 -5.68 10.03
C ILE A 106 -10.45 -5.78 9.79
N GLU A 107 -9.73 -6.50 10.65
CA GLU A 107 -8.31 -6.80 10.42
C GLU A 107 -8.16 -7.83 9.30
N VAL A 108 -7.32 -7.52 8.32
CA VAL A 108 -6.97 -8.43 7.24
C VAL A 108 -5.47 -8.61 7.18
N SER A 109 -5.02 -9.78 6.75
CA SER A 109 -3.61 -10.09 6.59
C SER A 109 -3.32 -10.63 5.20
N ALA A 110 -2.28 -10.12 4.54
CA ALA A 110 -1.82 -10.62 3.25
C ALA A 110 -0.31 -10.88 3.26
N CYS A 111 0.13 -11.86 2.47
CA CYS A 111 1.55 -12.07 2.21
C CYS A 111 1.99 -11.13 1.09
N VAL A 112 2.98 -10.28 1.35
CA VAL A 112 3.48 -9.30 0.37
C VAL A 112 5.00 -9.45 0.22
N PRO A 113 5.60 -8.92 -0.87
CA PRO A 113 7.05 -8.87 -1.00
C PRO A 113 7.70 -8.20 0.20
N ALA A 114 8.89 -8.67 0.59
CA ALA A 114 9.62 -8.16 1.76
C ALA A 114 9.89 -6.64 1.71
N GLU A 115 9.99 -6.09 0.51
CA GLU A 115 10.16 -4.65 0.24
C GLU A 115 9.01 -3.77 0.77
N CYS A 116 7.84 -4.38 1.02
CA CYS A 116 6.64 -3.68 1.45
C CYS A 116 6.30 -3.96 2.92
N ALA A 117 7.23 -4.55 3.67
CA ALA A 117 7.10 -4.72 5.10
C ALA A 117 6.95 -3.35 5.79
N GLY A 118 5.88 -3.18 6.57
CA GLY A 118 5.60 -1.94 7.30
C GLY A 118 4.90 -0.84 6.51
N GLN A 119 4.63 -1.03 5.22
CA GLN A 119 3.83 -0.08 4.44
C GLN A 119 2.34 -0.42 4.55
N VAL A 120 1.51 0.61 4.77
CA VAL A 120 0.05 0.49 4.72
C VAL A 120 -0.40 0.70 3.27
N PRO A 121 -1.14 -0.25 2.66
CA PRO A 121 -1.58 -0.08 1.28
C PRO A 121 -2.72 0.93 1.16
N CYS A 122 -2.73 1.67 0.06
CA CYS A 122 -3.77 2.66 -0.25
C CYS A 122 -4.97 1.99 -0.92
N LEU A 123 -6.19 2.38 -0.55
CA LEU A 123 -7.41 1.92 -1.22
C LEU A 123 -7.53 2.61 -2.59
N VAL A 124 -7.39 1.83 -3.66
CA VAL A 124 -7.46 2.35 -5.05
C VAL A 124 -8.87 2.30 -5.60
N GLY A 125 -9.64 1.29 -5.21
CA GLY A 125 -10.97 1.11 -5.78
C GLY A 125 -11.85 0.21 -4.94
N THR A 126 -13.14 0.48 -5.03
CA THR A 126 -14.19 -0.38 -4.46
C THR A 126 -15.12 -0.82 -5.57
N ARG A 127 -15.26 -2.13 -5.77
CA ARG A 127 -16.17 -2.70 -6.77
C ARG A 127 -17.22 -3.57 -6.09
N LYS A 128 -18.48 -3.40 -6.48
CA LYS A 128 -19.57 -4.31 -6.07
C LYS A 128 -19.48 -5.57 -6.92
N GLY A 129 -19.11 -6.68 -6.29
CA GLY A 129 -19.10 -7.99 -6.92
C GLY A 129 -20.50 -8.61 -7.02
N HIS A 130 -20.64 -9.61 -7.89
CA HIS A 130 -21.85 -10.43 -7.95
C HIS A 130 -22.12 -11.12 -6.59
N PHE A 131 -23.41 -11.37 -6.30
CA PHE A 131 -23.89 -11.95 -5.04
C PHE A 131 -23.68 -11.08 -3.79
N GLY A 132 -23.64 -9.75 -3.96
CA GLY A 132 -23.54 -8.82 -2.84
C GLY A 132 -22.19 -8.88 -2.12
N ARG A 133 -21.13 -9.32 -2.82
CA ARG A 133 -19.75 -9.24 -2.36
C ARG A 133 -19.23 -7.82 -2.61
N CYS A 134 -18.38 -7.31 -1.73
CA CYS A 134 -17.64 -6.07 -1.96
C CYS A 134 -16.17 -6.43 -2.19
N VAL A 135 -15.60 -6.01 -3.31
CA VAL A 135 -14.18 -6.18 -3.62
C VAL A 135 -13.50 -4.84 -3.40
N LEU A 136 -12.55 -4.81 -2.46
CA LEU A 136 -11.74 -3.65 -2.14
C LEU A 136 -10.34 -3.89 -2.69
N THR A 137 -9.91 -3.07 -3.64
CA THR A 137 -8.59 -3.18 -4.27
C THR A 137 -7.64 -2.23 -3.56
N TYR A 138 -6.64 -2.80 -2.89
CA TYR A 138 -5.56 -2.10 -2.21
C TYR A 138 -4.30 -2.14 -3.07
N LYS A 139 -3.50 -1.07 -3.05
CA LYS A 139 -2.25 -0.98 -3.80
C LYS A 139 -1.12 -0.51 -2.89
N PHE A 140 0.00 -1.21 -2.96
CA PHE A 140 1.22 -0.82 -2.28
C PHE A 140 2.02 0.14 -3.15
N GLU A 141 2.46 1.27 -2.59
CA GLU A 141 3.19 2.30 -3.34
C GLU A 141 4.64 1.89 -3.66
N CYS A 142 5.28 1.08 -2.80
CA CYS A 142 6.62 0.51 -3.00
C CYS A 142 6.80 -0.17 -4.36
N CYS A 143 5.90 -1.09 -4.72
CA CYS A 143 6.09 -2.04 -5.81
C CYS A 143 4.90 -2.14 -6.76
N ASN A 144 3.89 -1.28 -6.60
CA ASN A 144 2.62 -1.33 -7.34
C ASN A 144 1.86 -2.67 -7.22
N HIS A 145 2.18 -3.50 -6.22
CA HIS A 145 1.47 -4.75 -5.99
C HIS A 145 0.05 -4.47 -5.51
N CYS A 146 -0.93 -5.17 -6.09
CA CYS A 146 -2.34 -4.98 -5.78
C CYS A 146 -2.85 -6.18 -4.98
N VAL A 147 -3.64 -5.92 -3.94
CA VAL A 147 -4.30 -6.93 -3.12
C VAL A 147 -5.80 -6.66 -3.13
N ASP A 148 -6.57 -7.66 -3.56
CA ASP A 148 -8.03 -7.62 -3.57
C ASP A 148 -8.59 -8.27 -2.31
N VAL A 149 -9.22 -7.46 -1.46
CA VAL A 149 -9.93 -7.90 -0.27
C VAL A 149 -11.41 -8.06 -0.61
N VAL A 150 -11.88 -9.31 -0.66
CA VAL A 150 -13.27 -9.65 -0.95
C VAL A 150 -14.03 -9.87 0.35
N ILE A 151 -14.97 -8.98 0.64
CA ILE A 151 -15.89 -9.09 1.77
C ILE A 151 -17.20 -9.69 1.28
N THR A 152 -17.55 -10.86 1.80
CA THR A 152 -18.82 -11.53 1.48
C THR A 152 -19.99 -10.94 2.26
N LYS A 153 -21.22 -11.18 1.82
CA LYS A 153 -22.44 -10.76 2.54
C LYS A 153 -22.55 -11.29 3.97
N HIS A 154 -21.82 -12.37 4.29
CA HIS A 154 -21.77 -13.00 5.61
C HIS A 154 -20.63 -12.48 6.50
N GLY A 155 -19.91 -11.43 6.07
CA GLY A 155 -18.77 -10.89 6.82
C GLY A 155 -17.49 -11.72 6.72
N ARG A 156 -17.45 -12.77 5.89
CA ARG A 156 -16.18 -13.49 5.62
C ARG A 156 -15.32 -12.65 4.69
N THR A 157 -14.05 -12.52 5.04
CA THR A 157 -13.03 -11.83 4.26
C THR A 157 -12.15 -12.84 3.53
N ILE A 158 -11.94 -12.64 2.24
CA ILE A 158 -11.07 -13.46 1.39
C ILE A 158 -10.06 -12.52 0.75
N VAL A 159 -8.78 -12.75 1.02
CA VAL A 159 -7.69 -11.96 0.43
C VAL A 159 -7.20 -12.65 -0.84
N ARG A 160 -7.03 -11.89 -1.91
CA ARG A 160 -6.49 -12.34 -3.20
C ARG A 160 -5.33 -11.43 -3.59
N ASN A 161 -4.20 -12.05 -3.90
CA ASN A 161 -3.01 -11.38 -4.42
C ASN A 161 -2.84 -11.70 -5.90
#